data_AF-A0A9E2ZI06-F1
#
_entry.id   AF-A0A9E2ZI06-F1
#
_cell.length_a   1.000
_cell.length_b   1.000
_cell.length_c   1.000
_cell.angle_alpha   90.00
_cell.angle_beta   90.00
_cell.angle_gamma   90.00
#
_symmetry.space_group_name_H-M   'P 1'
#
loop_
_entity.id
_entity.type
_entity.pdbx_description
1 polymer ?
#
loop_
_entity_poly.entity_id
_entity_poly.type
_entity_poly.pdbx_seq_one_letter_code
_entity_poly.pdbx_strand_id
1 'polypeptide(L)'
;MGSAPRQAYLVCATPRSGSTLLCEMLRETGRAGRPLEHFEALRHSSLPRQPREYFDDAVLPDVLGLLAPVQPGTPSSEAPEAWWKRILAEGRTENGVWGGKLMWGHVEDFLSRARQLPGLAGADLQTVLGTLLNDPELVLVTRRDKVAQAVSLWRAMQTQVWRSGAVDGQGTDIGERRSPVGSGVYNFSGI
;
A
#
# COMPACT_ATOMS: atom_id res chain seq x y z
N MET A 1 13.04 -5.92 -19.06
CA MET A 1 12.68 -5.87 -17.62
C MET A 1 13.95 -5.61 -16.82
N GLY A 2 13.90 -4.86 -15.72
CA GLY A 2 15.06 -4.76 -14.81
C GLY A 2 15.38 -6.14 -14.21
N SER A 3 16.63 -6.38 -13.79
CA SER A 3 16.99 -7.65 -13.15
C SER A 3 16.25 -7.81 -11.82
N ALA A 4 15.79 -9.03 -11.54
CA ALA A 4 15.16 -9.36 -10.26
C ALA A 4 16.13 -9.09 -9.09
N PRO A 5 15.63 -8.77 -7.88
CA PRO A 5 16.49 -8.59 -6.73
C PRO A 5 17.23 -9.88 -6.36
N ARG A 6 18.44 -9.73 -5.84
CA ARG A 6 19.20 -10.86 -5.32
C ARG A 6 18.61 -11.37 -4.00
N GLN A 7 17.98 -10.46 -3.25
CA GLN A 7 17.23 -10.73 -2.02
C GLN A 7 16.01 -9.81 -1.99
N ALA A 8 14.84 -10.38 -1.73
CA ALA A 8 13.58 -9.68 -1.69
C ALA A 8 12.69 -10.22 -0.57
N TYR A 9 11.86 -9.36 0.02
CA TYR A 9 10.81 -9.78 0.93
C TYR A 9 9.53 -8.97 0.75
N LEU A 10 8.40 -9.56 1.13
CA LEU A 10 7.09 -8.92 1.17
C LEU A 10 6.49 -9.02 2.57
N VAL A 11 6.15 -7.86 3.14
CA VAL A 11 5.31 -7.78 4.33
C VAL A 11 3.85 -7.95 3.90
N CYS A 12 3.30 -9.14 4.14
CA CYS A 12 1.93 -9.50 3.82
C CYS A 12 1.01 -9.20 5.02
N ALA A 13 -0.06 -8.43 4.81
CA ALA A 13 -0.87 -7.96 5.92
C ALA A 13 -2.31 -7.57 5.55
N THR A 14 -3.07 -7.14 6.55
CA THR A 14 -4.30 -6.35 6.40
C THR A 14 -4.13 -4.97 7.03
N PRO A 15 -4.95 -3.95 6.65
CA PRO A 15 -4.88 -2.63 7.26
C PRO A 15 -4.97 -2.67 8.79
N ARG A 16 -4.23 -1.79 9.47
CA ARG A 16 -4.24 -1.64 10.95
C ARG A 16 -3.72 -2.86 11.75
N SER A 17 -2.95 -3.73 11.10
CA SER A 17 -2.35 -4.93 11.72
C SER A 17 -1.05 -4.68 12.49
N GLY A 18 -0.44 -3.49 12.33
CA GLY A 18 0.91 -3.19 12.84
C GLY A 18 2.00 -3.33 11.77
N SER A 19 1.66 -3.76 10.55
CA SER A 19 2.62 -3.90 9.44
C SER A 19 3.34 -2.61 9.08
N THR A 20 2.70 -1.44 9.22
CA THR A 20 3.38 -0.14 9.00
C THR A 20 4.50 0.08 10.01
N LEU A 21 4.29 -0.24 11.30
CA LEU A 21 5.33 -0.10 12.33
C LEU A 21 6.55 -0.97 11.99
N LEU A 22 6.32 -2.22 11.59
CA LEU A 22 7.38 -3.11 11.13
C LEU A 22 8.13 -2.53 9.91
N CYS A 23 7.41 -2.07 8.90
CA CYS A 23 8.00 -1.48 7.70
C CYS A 23 8.85 -0.24 8.01
N GLU A 24 8.41 0.64 8.91
CA GLU A 24 9.22 1.79 9.33
C GLU A 24 10.50 1.34 10.03
N MET A 25 10.43 0.41 10.99
CA MET A 25 11.62 -0.11 11.66
C MET A 25 12.61 -0.76 10.68
N LEU A 26 12.13 -1.51 9.68
CA LEU A 26 12.97 -2.10 8.63
C LEU A 26 13.61 -1.00 7.76
N ARG A 27 12.84 0.02 7.39
CA ARG A 27 13.33 1.17 6.60
C ARG A 27 14.42 1.95 7.32
N GLU A 28 14.25 2.20 8.62
CA GLU A 28 15.22 2.92 9.46
C GLU A 28 16.57 2.20 9.59
N THR A 29 16.64 0.90 9.30
CA THR A 29 17.94 0.20 9.25
C THR A 29 18.85 0.69 8.12
N GLY A 30 18.30 1.34 7.09
CA GLY A 30 19.01 1.69 5.87
C GLY A 30 19.49 0.49 5.03
N ARG A 31 19.17 -0.74 5.43
CA ARG A 31 19.69 -1.98 4.83
C ARG A 31 18.63 -2.98 4.41
N ALA A 32 17.43 -2.92 4.98
CA ALA A 32 16.35 -3.85 4.69
C ALA A 32 15.42 -3.37 3.57
N GLY A 33 15.95 -2.77 2.49
CA GLY A 33 15.12 -2.19 1.44
C GLY A 33 14.25 -1.02 1.92
N ARG A 34 13.24 -0.68 1.13
CA ARG A 34 12.23 0.34 1.47
C ARG A 34 10.83 -0.25 1.33
N PRO A 35 10.29 -0.92 2.37
CA PRO A 35 9.02 -1.66 2.27
C PRO A 35 7.78 -0.75 2.23
N LEU A 36 7.58 -0.10 1.08
CA LEU A 36 6.46 0.81 0.80
C LEU A 36 5.22 0.04 0.29
N GLU A 37 4.06 0.69 0.33
CA GLU A 37 2.78 0.16 -0.18
C GLU A 37 2.63 0.40 -1.70
N HIS A 38 3.58 -0.07 -2.52
CA HIS A 38 3.62 0.17 -3.97
C HIS A 38 2.36 -0.28 -4.74
N PHE A 39 1.56 -1.16 -4.15
CA PHE A 39 0.40 -1.80 -4.76
C PHE A 39 -0.93 -1.22 -4.26
N GLU A 40 -0.94 -0.11 -3.52
CA GLU A 40 -2.18 0.45 -2.94
C GLU A 40 -3.11 1.14 -3.94
N ALA A 41 -2.58 1.59 -5.07
CA ALA A 41 -3.34 2.30 -6.09
C ALA A 41 -4.26 1.32 -6.86
N LEU A 42 -5.56 1.62 -6.85
CA LEU A 42 -6.59 0.83 -7.52
C LEU A 42 -6.51 1.00 -9.03
N ARG A 43 -6.77 -0.08 -9.79
CA ARG A 43 -6.66 -0.06 -11.25
C ARG A 43 -7.59 0.93 -11.94
N HIS A 44 -8.78 1.18 -11.37
CA HIS A 44 -9.81 2.02 -11.98
C HIS A 44 -9.64 3.51 -11.69
N SER A 45 -8.92 3.88 -10.64
CA SER A 45 -8.82 5.28 -10.18
C SER A 45 -7.39 5.80 -10.06
N SER A 46 -6.38 4.92 -10.02
CA SER A 46 -5.01 5.25 -9.61
C SER A 46 -4.89 5.88 -8.21
N LEU A 47 -5.96 5.81 -7.42
CA LEU A 47 -6.00 6.29 -6.04
C LEU A 47 -5.97 5.09 -5.08
N PRO A 48 -5.50 5.28 -3.84
CA PRO A 48 -5.72 4.29 -2.78
C PRO A 48 -7.21 4.03 -2.57
N ARG A 49 -7.56 2.86 -2.03
CA ARG A 49 -8.94 2.53 -1.68
C ARG A 49 -9.54 3.56 -0.73
N GLN A 50 -10.62 4.19 -1.18
CA GLN A 50 -11.37 5.19 -0.44
C GLN A 50 -12.37 4.53 0.51
N PRO A 51 -12.85 5.23 1.55
CA PRO A 51 -13.68 4.64 2.60
C PRO A 51 -14.94 3.93 2.10
N ARG A 52 -15.66 4.53 1.16
CA ARG A 52 -16.90 3.95 0.63
C ARG A 52 -16.64 2.69 -0.20
N GLU A 53 -15.46 2.61 -0.83
CA GLU A 53 -15.01 1.43 -1.61
C GLU A 53 -14.67 0.20 -0.73
N TYR A 54 -14.74 0.32 0.61
CA TYR A 54 -14.73 -0.85 1.50
C TYR A 54 -16.11 -1.52 1.61
N PHE A 55 -17.17 -0.86 1.13
CA PHE A 55 -18.56 -1.26 1.28
C PHE A 55 -19.31 -1.36 -0.06
N ASP A 56 -18.61 -1.44 -1.20
CA ASP A 56 -19.23 -1.47 -2.53
C ASP A 56 -20.27 -2.60 -2.70
N ASP A 57 -20.06 -3.72 -2.01
CA ASP A 57 -20.95 -4.89 -2.05
C ASP A 57 -22.09 -4.84 -1.01
N ALA A 58 -22.27 -3.73 -0.28
CA ALA A 58 -23.20 -3.61 0.83
C ALA A 58 -24.16 -2.42 0.71
N VAL A 59 -25.46 -2.67 0.93
CA VAL A 59 -26.48 -1.61 1.00
C VAL A 59 -26.59 -1.12 2.45
N LEU A 60 -25.76 -0.14 2.81
CA LEU A 60 -25.68 0.42 4.17
C LEU A 60 -25.75 1.95 4.17
N PRO A 61 -26.94 2.56 3.91
CA PRO A 61 -27.07 4.01 3.76
C PRO A 61 -26.55 4.81 4.97
N ASP A 62 -26.86 4.34 6.18
CA ASP A 62 -26.43 5.01 7.42
C ASP A 62 -24.91 4.97 7.60
N VAL A 63 -24.26 3.87 7.19
CA VAL A 63 -22.80 3.74 7.23
C VAL A 63 -22.16 4.65 6.18
N LEU A 64 -22.67 4.65 4.95
CA LEU A 64 -22.16 5.49 3.87
C LEU A 64 -22.32 6.98 4.16
N GLY A 65 -23.36 7.38 4.90
CA GLY A 65 -23.56 8.73 5.39
C GLY A 65 -22.45 9.25 6.32
N LEU A 66 -21.71 8.35 6.97
CA LEU A 66 -20.59 8.70 7.87
C LEU A 66 -19.24 8.79 7.15
N LEU A 67 -19.19 8.47 5.85
CA LEU A 67 -17.95 8.38 5.08
C LEU A 67 -17.88 9.46 4.01
N ALA A 68 -16.67 9.98 3.80
CA ALA A 68 -16.39 10.94 2.73
C ALA A 68 -16.87 10.41 1.37
N PRO A 69 -17.41 11.28 0.48
CA PRO A 69 -17.80 10.87 -0.86
C PRO A 69 -16.58 10.37 -1.66
N VAL A 70 -16.83 9.44 -2.58
CA VAL A 70 -15.79 8.94 -3.48
C VAL A 70 -15.34 10.07 -4.40
N GLN A 71 -14.04 10.33 -4.40
CA GLN A 71 -13.41 11.20 -5.37
C GLN A 71 -13.14 10.41 -6.65
N PRO A 72 -13.49 10.97 -7.83
CA PRO A 72 -13.19 10.30 -9.09
C PRO A 72 -11.67 10.27 -9.31
N GLY A 73 -11.18 9.17 -9.87
CA GLY A 73 -9.80 9.02 -10.33
C GLY A 73 -9.75 8.58 -11.78
N THR A 74 -8.54 8.48 -12.33
CA THR A 74 -8.31 8.03 -13.71
C THR A 74 -7.34 6.86 -13.72
N PRO A 75 -7.62 5.78 -14.47
CA PRO A 75 -6.68 4.68 -14.63
C PRO A 75 -5.31 5.15 -15.12
N SER A 76 -4.25 4.54 -14.61
CA SER A 76 -2.88 4.91 -14.96
C SER A 76 -2.58 4.55 -16.41
N SER A 77 -2.00 5.48 -17.16
CA SER A 77 -1.46 5.23 -18.50
C SER A 77 0.01 4.78 -18.47
N GLU A 78 0.60 4.60 -17.29
CA GLU A 78 1.98 4.16 -17.14
C GLU A 78 2.14 2.72 -17.63
N ALA A 79 3.02 2.54 -18.63
CA ALA A 79 3.33 1.24 -19.21
C ALA A 79 3.75 0.21 -18.14
N PRO A 80 3.34 -1.06 -18.25
CA PRO A 80 3.63 -2.10 -17.25
C PRO A 80 5.12 -2.23 -16.90
N GLU A 81 6.01 -2.15 -17.89
CA GLU A 81 7.46 -2.24 -17.66
C GLU A 81 8.02 -1.02 -16.93
N ALA A 82 7.49 0.17 -17.20
CA ALA A 82 7.88 1.40 -16.53
C ALA A 82 7.43 1.37 -15.05
N TRP A 83 6.18 0.96 -14.82
CA TRP A 83 5.63 0.71 -13.49
C TRP A 83 6.51 -0.24 -12.68
N TRP A 84 6.84 -1.40 -13.26
CA TRP A 84 7.63 -2.40 -12.56
C TRP A 84 9.06 -1.93 -12.30
N LYS A 85 9.69 -1.28 -13.29
CA LYS A 85 11.04 -0.70 -13.13
C LYS A 85 11.08 0.30 -11.98
N ARG A 86 10.06 1.14 -11.86
CA ARG A 86 9.94 2.14 -10.79
C ARG A 86 9.80 1.47 -9.42
N ILE A 87 8.90 0.50 -9.26
CA ILE A 87 8.72 -0.25 -8.01
C ILE A 87 10.01 -0.97 -7.58
N LEU A 88 10.72 -1.58 -8.53
CA LEU A 88 12.00 -2.21 -8.25
C LEU A 88 13.05 -1.22 -7.75
N ALA A 89 13.08 0.00 -8.29
CA ALA A 89 14.03 1.03 -7.89
C ALA A 89 13.68 1.61 -6.51
N GLU A 90 12.41 1.95 -6.29
CA GLU A 90 11.96 2.58 -5.04
C GLU A 90 12.17 1.65 -3.83
N GLY A 91 11.87 0.36 -3.96
CA GLY A 91 11.95 -0.62 -2.87
C GLY A 91 13.36 -1.09 -2.48
N ARG A 92 14.41 -0.67 -3.19
CA ARG A 92 15.80 -1.12 -2.97
C ARG A 92 16.64 -0.18 -2.12
N THR A 93 17.45 -0.74 -1.23
CA THR A 93 18.59 -0.04 -0.59
C THR A 93 19.90 -0.28 -1.35
N GLU A 94 20.96 0.46 -1.01
CA GLU A 94 22.26 0.40 -1.70
C GLU A 94 22.92 -1.00 -1.66
N ASN A 95 22.65 -1.77 -0.61
CA ASN A 95 23.10 -3.17 -0.48
C ASN A 95 22.32 -4.17 -1.36
N GLY A 96 21.39 -3.70 -2.19
CA GLY A 96 20.67 -4.50 -3.19
C GLY A 96 19.44 -5.26 -2.68
N VAL A 97 19.14 -5.21 -1.37
CA VAL A 97 17.92 -5.79 -0.78
C VAL A 97 16.70 -4.99 -1.25
N TRP A 98 15.67 -5.69 -1.73
CA TRP A 98 14.36 -5.10 -2.03
C TRP A 98 13.35 -5.47 -0.93
N GLY A 99 12.55 -4.50 -0.49
CA GLY A 99 11.46 -4.73 0.45
C GLY A 99 10.18 -4.11 -0.09
N GLY A 100 9.05 -4.79 0.12
CA GLY A 100 7.73 -4.27 -0.23
C GLY A 100 6.66 -4.65 0.78
N LYS A 101 5.50 -4.00 0.67
CA LYS A 101 4.34 -4.30 1.49
C LYS A 101 3.12 -4.59 0.62
N LEU A 102 2.47 -5.71 0.88
CA LEU A 102 1.28 -6.16 0.15
C LEU A 102 0.14 -6.39 1.13
N MET A 103 -0.93 -5.60 0.99
CA MET A 103 -2.18 -5.86 1.70
C MET A 103 -3.01 -6.86 0.91
N TRP A 104 -3.76 -7.73 1.60
CA TRP A 104 -4.63 -8.71 0.94
C TRP A 104 -5.59 -8.07 -0.07
N GLY A 105 -6.17 -6.91 0.27
CA GLY A 105 -7.09 -6.18 -0.60
C GLY A 105 -6.46 -5.57 -1.86
N HIS A 106 -5.13 -5.66 -2.02
CA HIS A 106 -4.39 -5.16 -3.18
C HIS A 106 -3.95 -6.28 -4.14
N VAL A 107 -4.15 -7.56 -3.77
CA VAL A 107 -3.62 -8.70 -4.54
C VAL A 107 -4.20 -8.73 -5.96
N GLU A 108 -5.49 -8.49 -6.12
CA GLU A 108 -6.13 -8.56 -7.44
C GLU A 108 -5.68 -7.41 -8.36
N ASP A 109 -5.60 -6.18 -7.85
CA ASP A 109 -5.08 -5.04 -8.64
C ASP A 109 -3.59 -5.22 -8.99
N PHE A 110 -2.79 -5.76 -8.06
CA PHE A 110 -1.40 -6.14 -8.33
C PHE A 110 -1.30 -7.19 -9.44
N LEU A 111 -2.07 -8.28 -9.35
CA LEU A 111 -2.08 -9.35 -10.35
C LEU A 111 -2.55 -8.85 -11.71
N SER A 112 -3.61 -8.04 -11.73
CA SER A 112 -4.15 -7.43 -12.94
C SER A 112 -3.08 -6.63 -13.70
N ARG A 113 -2.23 -5.90 -12.97
CA ARG A 113 -1.14 -5.12 -13.58
C ARG A 113 0.08 -5.98 -13.90
N ALA A 114 0.45 -6.92 -13.04
CA ALA A 114 1.59 -7.80 -13.26
C ALA A 114 1.41 -8.72 -14.48
N ARG A 115 0.18 -9.20 -14.74
CA ARG A 115 -0.15 -10.05 -15.91
C ARG A 115 -0.01 -9.34 -17.25
N GLN A 116 0.12 -8.01 -17.26
CA GLN A 116 0.40 -7.23 -18.46
C GLN A 116 1.89 -7.21 -18.82
N LEU A 117 2.77 -7.67 -17.92
CA LEU A 117 4.19 -7.83 -18.22
C LEU A 117 4.41 -9.05 -19.14
N PRO A 118 5.39 -8.99 -20.06
CA PRO A 118 5.70 -10.11 -20.94
C PRO A 118 5.95 -11.42 -20.17
N GLY A 119 5.35 -12.52 -20.62
CA GLY A 119 5.52 -13.84 -20.00
C GLY A 119 4.71 -14.09 -18.72
N LEU A 120 3.91 -13.12 -18.25
CA LEU A 120 3.08 -13.27 -17.04
C LEU A 120 1.58 -13.31 -17.32
N ALA A 121 1.17 -13.35 -18.58
CA ALA A 121 -0.25 -13.47 -18.94
C ALA A 121 -0.85 -14.74 -18.30
N GLY A 122 -1.94 -14.57 -17.54
CA GLY A 122 -2.63 -15.67 -16.86
C GLY A 122 -1.89 -16.29 -15.66
N ALA A 123 -0.71 -15.78 -15.29
CA ALA A 123 0.06 -16.30 -14.17
C ALA A 123 -0.67 -16.14 -12.83
N ASP A 124 -0.47 -17.09 -11.91
CA ASP A 124 -0.92 -16.99 -10.53
C ASP A 124 0.03 -16.13 -9.67
N LEU A 125 -0.36 -15.88 -8.41
CA LEU A 125 0.44 -15.05 -7.50
C LEU A 125 1.83 -15.61 -7.26
N GLN A 126 1.95 -16.91 -7.07
CA GLN A 126 3.25 -17.55 -6.82
C GLN A 126 4.18 -17.37 -8.01
N THR A 127 3.71 -17.63 -9.23
CA THR A 127 4.48 -17.47 -10.47
C THR A 127 4.89 -16.02 -10.69
N VAL A 128 3.99 -15.07 -10.46
CA VAL A 128 4.28 -13.63 -10.56
C VAL A 128 5.37 -13.23 -9.56
N LEU A 129 5.24 -13.59 -8.29
CA LEU A 129 6.23 -13.25 -7.27
C LEU A 129 7.58 -13.91 -7.53
N GLY A 130 7.60 -15.18 -7.91
CA GLY A 130 8.81 -15.91 -8.28
C GLY A 130 9.55 -15.26 -9.45
N THR A 131 8.82 -14.88 -10.49
CA THR A 131 9.39 -14.27 -11.70
C THR A 131 9.89 -12.85 -11.45
N LEU A 132 9.09 -12.03 -10.75
CA LEU A 132 9.37 -10.61 -10.58
C LEU A 132 10.39 -10.33 -9.47
N LEU A 133 10.32 -11.09 -8.38
CA LEU A 133 11.08 -10.85 -7.15
C LEU A 133 12.05 -11.97 -6.78
N ASN A 134 12.20 -13.00 -7.62
CA ASN A 134 13.08 -14.15 -7.38
C ASN A 134 12.74 -14.86 -6.06
N ASP A 135 11.49 -15.33 -5.97
CA ASP A 135 10.90 -16.04 -4.81
C ASP A 135 11.15 -15.31 -3.47
N PRO A 136 10.45 -14.18 -3.24
CA PRO A 136 10.69 -13.34 -2.08
C PRO A 136 10.30 -14.02 -0.76
N GLU A 137 11.00 -13.68 0.32
CA GLU A 137 10.58 -14.07 1.66
C GLU A 137 9.23 -13.42 2.03
N LEU A 138 8.29 -14.21 2.55
CA LEU A 138 6.97 -13.72 2.93
C LEU A 138 6.90 -13.54 4.45
N VAL A 139 6.71 -12.30 4.89
CA VAL A 139 6.54 -11.95 6.30
C VAL A 139 5.08 -11.63 6.58
N LEU A 140 4.35 -12.56 7.19
CA LEU A 140 2.93 -12.39 7.51
C LEU A 140 2.76 -11.63 8.83
N VAL A 141 2.11 -10.47 8.79
CA VAL A 141 1.78 -9.67 9.97
C VAL A 141 0.28 -9.73 10.26
N THR A 142 -0.06 -10.25 11.44
CA THR A 142 -1.45 -10.31 11.91
C THR A 142 -1.59 -9.68 13.29
N ARG A 143 -2.74 -9.02 13.51
CA ARG A 143 -3.16 -8.55 14.84
C ARG A 143 -4.10 -9.58 15.46
N ARG A 144 -3.80 -10.03 16.68
CA ARG A 144 -4.59 -11.02 17.42
C ARG A 144 -6.01 -10.51 17.74
N ASP A 145 -6.11 -9.29 18.26
CA ASP A 145 -7.40 -8.66 18.55
C ASP A 145 -8.01 -8.04 17.28
N LYS A 146 -8.97 -8.76 16.68
CA LYS A 146 -9.67 -8.34 15.46
C LYS A 146 -10.70 -7.24 15.70
N VAL A 147 -11.28 -7.17 16.89
CA VAL A 147 -12.24 -6.11 17.24
C VAL A 147 -11.50 -4.79 17.32
N ALA A 148 -10.38 -4.73 18.04
CA ALA A 148 -9.57 -3.51 18.09
C ALA A 148 -8.96 -3.14 16.73
N GLN A 149 -8.62 -4.13 15.89
CA GLN A 149 -8.20 -3.89 14.50
C GLN A 149 -9.31 -3.20 13.69
N ALA A 150 -10.54 -3.74 13.76
CA ALA A 150 -11.70 -3.22 13.04
C ALA A 150 -12.10 -1.83 13.53
N VAL A 151 -12.15 -1.60 14.85
CA VAL A 151 -12.42 -0.27 15.42
C VAL A 151 -11.36 0.74 14.96
N SER A 152 -10.08 0.35 14.92
CA SER A 152 -9.03 1.23 14.41
C SER A 152 -9.18 1.54 12.92
N LEU A 153 -9.64 0.57 12.11
CA LEU A 153 -9.88 0.77 10.68
C LEU A 153 -11.08 1.70 10.46
N TRP A 154 -12.17 1.45 11.17
CA TRP A 154 -13.38 2.29 11.14
C TRP A 154 -13.08 3.74 11.49
N ARG A 155 -12.32 3.99 12.56
CA ARG A 155 -11.87 5.35 12.91
C ARG A 155 -11.05 5.99 11.80
N ALA A 156 -10.08 5.26 11.21
CA ALA A 156 -9.25 5.79 10.13
C ALA A 156 -10.06 6.10 8.86
N MET A 157 -11.07 5.29 8.54
CA MET A 157 -11.96 5.54 7.40
C MET A 157 -12.82 6.79 7.59
N GLN A 158 -13.26 7.10 8.81
CA GLN A 158 -13.99 8.34 9.07
C GLN A 158 -13.07 9.57 9.07
N THR A 159 -11.93 9.49 9.76
CA THR A 159 -11.04 10.65 9.95
C THR A 159 -10.09 10.91 8.80
N GLN A 160 -9.93 9.94 7.88
CA GLN A 160 -8.90 9.92 6.85
C GLN A 160 -7.46 9.96 7.39
N VAL A 161 -7.29 9.68 8.69
CA VAL A 161 -5.98 9.66 9.36
C VAL A 161 -5.57 8.22 9.63
N TRP A 162 -4.48 7.81 8.98
CA TRP A 162 -3.98 6.44 9.01
C TRP A 162 -2.71 6.27 9.85
N ARG A 163 -2.23 7.35 10.48
CA ARG A 163 -1.08 7.34 11.39
C ARG A 163 -1.39 8.18 12.62
N SER A 164 -0.95 7.75 13.79
CA SER A 164 -0.91 8.62 14.96
C SER A 164 0.27 9.57 14.77
N GLY A 165 0.02 10.87 14.61
CA GLY A 165 1.09 11.87 14.63
C GLY A 165 1.78 11.88 16.00
N ALA A 166 3.09 12.14 16.00
CA ALA A 166 3.80 12.48 17.22
C ALA A 166 3.20 13.77 17.80
N VAL A 167 2.80 13.73 19.06
CA VAL A 167 2.37 14.92 19.79
C VAL A 167 3.60 15.46 20.50
N ASP A 168 4.33 16.37 19.85
CA ASP A 168 5.31 17.20 20.55
C ASP A 168 4.71 18.60 20.78
N GLY A 169 4.91 19.09 22.00
CA GLY A 169 4.26 20.28 22.52
C GLY A 169 4.54 21.55 21.71
N GLN A 170 3.53 22.41 21.73
CA GLN A 170 3.45 23.76 21.12
C GLN A 170 3.12 23.82 19.63
N GLY A 171 1.83 23.95 19.34
CA GLY A 171 1.27 24.68 18.20
C GLY A 171 1.74 24.30 16.81
N THR A 172 1.09 23.31 16.19
CA THR A 172 0.34 23.41 14.92
C THR A 172 -0.04 21.98 14.51
N ASP A 173 -1.34 21.75 14.30
CA ASP A 173 -1.93 20.46 14.00
C ASP A 173 -1.60 20.03 12.56
N ILE A 174 -0.74 19.01 12.40
CA ILE A 174 -0.45 18.37 11.11
C ILE A 174 -0.50 16.84 11.25
N GLY A 175 -1.71 16.31 11.45
CA GLY A 175 -2.01 14.90 11.21
C GLY A 175 -1.79 14.52 9.74
N GLU A 176 -0.88 13.57 9.51
CA GLU A 176 -0.43 13.13 8.19
C GLU A 176 -1.55 12.41 7.41
N ARG A 177 -2.22 13.12 6.48
CA ARG A 177 -3.26 12.59 5.56
C ARG A 177 -2.63 12.22 4.20
N ARG A 178 -3.05 11.07 3.63
CA ARG A 178 -2.52 10.51 2.36
C ARG A 178 -3.07 11.27 1.15
N SER A 179 -2.20 11.71 0.24
CA SER A 179 -2.52 12.02 -1.16
C SER A 179 -1.33 11.69 -2.08
N PRO A 180 -1.58 11.49 -3.39
CA PRO A 180 -0.90 10.48 -4.19
C PRO A 180 0.21 11.07 -5.06
N VAL A 181 1.15 10.20 -5.44
CA VAL A 181 2.24 10.40 -6.42
C VAL A 181 3.52 11.03 -5.85
N GLY A 182 4.53 10.16 -5.66
CA GLY A 182 5.95 10.51 -5.71
C GLY A 182 6.49 11.26 -4.49
N SER A 183 7.36 10.59 -3.72
CA SER A 183 8.20 11.14 -2.64
C SER A 183 7.51 12.17 -1.74
N GLY A 184 6.96 11.67 -0.62
CA GLY A 184 6.28 12.40 0.45
C GLY A 184 6.42 13.93 0.45
N VAL A 185 5.35 14.62 0.07
CA VAL A 185 5.05 15.98 0.51
C VAL A 185 3.56 16.05 0.82
N TYR A 186 3.26 16.41 2.07
CA TYR A 186 1.94 16.47 2.69
C TYR A 186 1.40 17.89 2.68
N ASN A 187 0.20 18.14 2.15
CA ASN A 187 -0.69 19.25 2.53
C ASN A 187 -1.94 19.23 1.65
N PHE A 188 -3.15 19.38 2.22
CA PHE A 188 -4.24 20.07 1.53
C PHE A 188 -5.06 20.92 2.51
N SER A 189 -4.78 22.23 2.44
CA SER A 189 -5.51 23.40 2.94
C SER A 189 -6.87 23.14 3.58
N GLY A 190 -6.90 23.34 4.91
CA GLY A 190 -8.08 23.57 5.74
C GLY A 190 -9.04 22.38 5.79
N ILE A 191 -9.00 21.66 6.92
CA ILE A 191 -9.91 20.57 7.37
C ILE A 191 -9.43 19.15 7.08
#